data_AF-A0A0F8U220-F1
#
_entry.id   AF-A0A0F8U220-F1
#
_cell.length_a   1.000
_cell.length_b   1.000
_cell.length_c   1.000
_cell.angle_alpha   90.00
_cell.angle_beta   90.00
_cell.angle_gamma   90.00
#
_symmetry.space_group_name_H-M   'P 1'
#
loop_
_entity.id
_entity.type
_entity.pdbx_description
1 polymer ?
#
loop_
_entity_poly.entity_id
_entity_poly.type
_entity_poly.pdbx_seq_one_letter_code
_entity_poly.pdbx_strand_id
1 'polypeptide(L)'
;MSIPMLLSCIIFILISGILVTRFGHYTPLMYIGSIFFAVGAGLITTWQVDTTHSAWIGYLVILGIGIGLGMQAPLIVVQAVLPAEDIATGTALQVFAQMLGGTIFISVCENIFHNQLLKNLAAQAPNVDGAKLVAAGATMVRTMVSSEVLPTVLQAYNKALVQTFYCSAAMAACTFIGCLPLSWKPLKGKKIEATAA
;
A
#
# COMPACT_ATOMS: atom_id res chain seq x y z
N MET A 1 8.70 4.04 12.65
CA MET A 1 8.99 3.00 11.64
C MET A 1 8.37 3.36 10.27
N SER A 2 7.17 3.93 10.17
CA SER A 2 6.54 4.29 8.87
C SER A 2 6.78 5.74 8.36
N ILE A 3 7.54 6.55 9.11
CA ILE A 3 7.78 7.97 8.81
C ILE A 3 8.36 8.20 7.39
N PRO A 4 9.35 7.43 6.90
CA PRO A 4 9.90 7.63 5.56
C PRO A 4 8.87 7.46 4.44
N MET A 5 7.96 6.49 4.60
CA MET A 5 6.88 6.23 3.65
C MET A 5 5.91 7.41 3.60
N LEU A 6 5.48 7.92 4.76
CA LEU A 6 4.55 9.04 4.84
C LEU A 6 5.16 10.34 4.28
N LEU A 7 6.42 10.64 4.62
CA LEU A 7 7.14 11.79 4.08
C LEU A 7 7.23 11.73 2.56
N SER A 8 7.65 10.59 2.02
CA SER A 8 7.73 10.38 0.57
C SER A 8 6.36 10.50 -0.06
N CYS A 9 5.33 9.89 0.53
CA CYS A 9 3.96 9.97 0.03
C CYS A 9 3.48 11.43 -0.07
N ILE A 10 3.64 12.23 0.98
CA ILE A 10 3.23 13.64 1.00
C ILE A 10 3.96 14.45 -0.07
N ILE A 11 5.28 14.29 -0.17
CA ILE A 11 6.09 15.00 -1.17
C ILE A 11 5.61 14.66 -2.58
N PHE A 12 5.40 13.37 -2.87
CA PHE A 12 5.00 12.92 -4.21
C PHE A 12 3.52 13.20 -4.53
N ILE A 13 2.63 13.31 -3.53
CA ILE A 13 1.27 13.83 -3.72
C ILE A 13 1.32 15.28 -4.23
N LEU A 14 2.14 16.12 -3.59
CA LEU A 14 2.29 17.52 -4.00
C LEU A 14 2.90 17.62 -5.41
N ILE A 15 3.95 16.84 -5.69
CA ILE A 15 4.57 16.79 -7.01
C ILE A 15 3.56 16.33 -8.07
N SER A 16 2.77 15.28 -7.77
CA SER A 16 1.72 14.79 -8.67
C SER A 16 0.71 15.89 -9.00
N GLY A 17 0.21 16.60 -7.98
CA GLY A 17 -0.72 17.72 -8.18
C GLY A 17 -0.15 18.83 -9.06
N ILE A 18 1.11 19.22 -8.82
CA ILE A 18 1.81 20.25 -9.63
C ILE A 18 1.99 19.75 -11.07
N LEU A 19 2.44 18.51 -11.27
CA LEU A 19 2.64 17.94 -12.60
C LEU A 19 1.32 17.82 -13.36
N VAL A 20 0.24 17.36 -12.74
CA VAL A 20 -1.08 17.33 -13.39
C VAL A 20 -1.50 18.74 -13.80
N THR A 21 -1.32 19.72 -12.92
CA THR A 21 -1.70 21.12 -13.19
C THR A 21 -0.88 21.73 -14.33
N ARG A 22 0.43 21.40 -14.41
CA ARG A 22 1.34 21.93 -15.44
C ARG A 22 1.21 21.23 -16.78
N PHE A 23 1.10 19.90 -16.78
CA PHE A 23 1.08 19.08 -18.01
C PHE A 23 -0.35 18.84 -18.54
N GLY A 24 -1.38 19.04 -17.73
CA GLY A 24 -2.78 18.86 -18.13
C GLY A 24 -3.15 17.42 -18.50
N HIS A 25 -2.33 16.44 -18.10
CA HIS A 25 -2.54 15.02 -18.34
C HIS A 25 -2.22 14.22 -17.07
N TYR A 26 -3.21 13.46 -16.58
CA TYR A 26 -3.05 12.58 -15.40
C TYR A 26 -2.59 11.16 -15.78
N THR A 27 -2.79 10.76 -17.04
CA THR A 27 -2.55 9.41 -17.54
C THR A 27 -1.08 8.94 -17.40
N PRO A 28 -0.05 9.75 -17.75
CA PRO A 28 1.35 9.34 -17.59
C PRO A 28 1.74 9.12 -16.13
N LEU A 29 1.21 9.94 -15.23
CA LEU A 29 1.49 9.85 -13.80
C LEU A 29 0.87 8.61 -13.16
N MET A 30 -0.31 8.18 -13.62
CA MET A 30 -0.93 6.93 -13.16
C MET A 30 -0.13 5.71 -13.54
N TYR A 31 0.41 5.67 -14.78
CA TYR A 31 1.27 4.57 -15.20
C TYR A 31 2.56 4.53 -14.37
N ILE A 32 3.24 5.66 -14.23
CA ILE A 32 4.47 5.75 -13.44
C ILE A 32 4.19 5.36 -11.98
N GLY A 33 3.15 5.94 -11.36
CA GLY A 33 2.76 5.63 -9.98
C GLY A 33 2.45 4.15 -9.77
N SER A 34 1.73 3.53 -10.71
CA SER A 34 1.41 2.09 -10.64
C SER A 34 2.65 1.21 -10.74
N ILE A 35 3.61 1.57 -11.61
CA ILE A 35 4.89 0.84 -11.73
C ILE A 35 5.68 0.95 -10.43
N PHE A 36 5.86 2.17 -9.90
CA PHE A 36 6.57 2.37 -8.64
C PHE A 36 5.89 1.67 -7.47
N PHE A 37 4.55 1.65 -7.44
CA PHE A 37 3.79 0.94 -6.42
C PHE A 37 3.97 -0.58 -6.50
N ALA A 38 3.89 -1.16 -7.70
CA ALA A 38 4.13 -2.59 -7.92
C ALA A 38 5.56 -3.00 -7.58
N VAL A 39 6.56 -2.20 -8.00
CA VAL A 39 7.97 -2.44 -7.67
C VAL A 39 8.22 -2.32 -6.17
N GLY A 40 7.69 -1.26 -5.52
CA GLY A 40 7.81 -1.06 -4.08
C GLY A 40 7.16 -2.20 -3.28
N ALA A 41 5.95 -2.63 -3.66
CA ALA A 41 5.26 -3.73 -3.02
C ALA A 41 6.01 -5.06 -3.21
N GLY A 42 6.58 -5.30 -4.40
CA GLY A 42 7.43 -6.45 -4.67
C GLY A 42 8.70 -6.46 -3.81
N LEU A 43 9.39 -5.33 -3.68
CA LEU A 43 10.60 -5.18 -2.85
C LEU A 43 10.36 -5.41 -1.36
N ILE A 44 9.15 -5.12 -0.86
CA ILE A 44 8.79 -5.40 0.53
C ILE A 44 8.66 -6.92 0.77
N THR A 45 8.33 -7.72 -0.25
CA THR A 45 8.27 -9.19 -0.10
C THR A 45 9.65 -9.83 0.11
N THR A 46 10.74 -9.12 -0.21
CA THR A 46 12.12 -9.59 0.01
C THR A 46 12.67 -9.28 1.40
N TRP A 47 11.86 -8.76 2.33
CA TRP A 47 12.32 -8.48 3.70
C TRP A 47 12.71 -9.74 4.46
N GLN A 48 13.95 -9.75 4.95
CA GLN A 48 14.46 -10.74 5.90
C GLN A 48 14.56 -10.14 7.30
N VAL A 49 14.69 -10.98 8.32
CA VAL A 49 14.82 -10.58 9.72
C VAL A 49 16.00 -9.63 9.94
N ASP A 50 17.08 -9.79 9.17
CA ASP A 50 18.32 -9.02 9.28
C ASP A 50 18.41 -7.84 8.30
N THR A 51 17.29 -7.41 7.73
CA THR A 51 17.28 -6.31 6.75
C THR A 51 17.83 -5.02 7.38
N THR A 52 18.86 -4.44 6.76
CA THR A 52 19.48 -3.19 7.22
C THR A 52 18.51 -2.01 7.14
N HIS A 53 18.63 -1.07 8.09
CA HIS A 53 17.78 0.12 8.16
C HIS A 53 17.76 0.91 6.83
N SER A 54 18.88 0.98 6.11
CA SER A 54 18.97 1.68 4.81
C SER A 54 18.12 1.02 3.71
N ALA A 55 18.14 -0.32 3.61
CA ALA A 55 17.37 -1.06 2.63
C ALA A 55 15.86 -0.90 2.87
N TRP A 56 15.44 -1.01 4.14
CA TRP A 56 14.04 -0.82 4.50
C TRP A 56 13.55 0.61 4.23
N ILE A 57 14.32 1.63 4.59
CA ILE A 57 13.97 3.03 4.28
C ILE A 57 13.83 3.22 2.77
N GLY A 58 14.77 2.70 1.96
CA GLY A 58 14.71 2.79 0.50
C GLY A 58 13.45 2.17 -0.09
N TYR A 59 13.05 0.98 0.38
CA TYR A 59 11.84 0.31 -0.12
C TYR A 59 10.57 1.08 0.25
N LEU A 60 10.50 1.65 1.46
CA LEU A 60 9.38 2.49 1.88
C LEU A 60 9.28 3.79 1.08
N VAL A 61 10.42 4.37 0.68
CA VAL A 61 10.43 5.56 -0.17
C VAL A 61 9.86 5.22 -1.56
N ILE A 62 10.32 4.12 -2.18
CA ILE A 62 9.81 3.66 -3.48
C ILE A 62 8.30 3.39 -3.43
N LEU A 63 7.84 2.70 -2.39
CA LEU A 63 6.42 2.45 -2.18
C LEU A 63 5.64 3.77 -2.00
N GLY A 64 6.17 4.70 -1.19
CA GLY A 64 5.58 6.02 -0.95
C GLY A 64 5.47 6.86 -2.22
N ILE A 65 6.45 6.77 -3.13
CA ILE A 65 6.39 7.41 -4.45
C ILE A 65 5.19 6.88 -5.25
N GLY A 66 5.05 5.54 -5.33
CA GLY A 66 3.96 4.92 -6.06
C GLY A 66 2.58 5.30 -5.53
N ILE A 67 2.41 5.23 -4.21
CA ILE A 67 1.16 5.65 -3.53
C ILE A 67 0.91 7.14 -3.79
N GLY A 68 1.90 8.00 -3.57
CA GLY A 68 1.70 9.44 -3.66
C GLY A 68 1.35 9.93 -5.07
N LEU A 69 1.98 9.34 -6.10
CA LEU A 69 1.66 9.65 -7.49
C LEU A 69 0.27 9.13 -7.90
N GLY A 70 -0.13 7.96 -7.41
CA GLY A 70 -1.40 7.29 -7.78
C GLY A 70 -2.62 7.71 -6.96
N MET A 71 -2.45 8.21 -5.72
CA MET A 71 -3.56 8.41 -4.78
C MET A 71 -4.54 9.51 -5.23
N GLN A 72 -4.04 10.60 -5.80
CA GLN A 72 -4.87 11.72 -6.27
C GLN A 72 -5.48 11.50 -7.66
N ALA A 73 -4.88 10.63 -8.47
CA ALA A 73 -5.23 10.55 -9.88
C ALA A 73 -6.68 10.12 -10.14
N PRO A 74 -7.28 9.14 -9.43
CA PRO A 74 -8.66 8.75 -9.66
C PRO A 74 -9.68 9.86 -9.36
N LEU A 75 -9.42 10.68 -8.33
CA LEU A 75 -10.26 11.85 -8.04
C LEU A 75 -10.21 12.84 -9.19
N ILE A 76 -9.02 13.12 -9.72
CA ILE A 76 -8.84 14.01 -10.87
C ILE A 76 -9.56 13.46 -12.11
N VAL A 77 -9.56 12.13 -12.34
CA VAL A 77 -10.28 11.50 -13.46
C VAL A 77 -11.78 11.73 -13.37
N VAL A 78 -12.38 11.51 -12.20
CA VAL A 78 -13.81 11.72 -11.97
C VAL A 78 -14.19 13.17 -12.29
N GLN A 79 -13.41 14.12 -11.78
CA GLN A 79 -13.57 15.55 -12.01
C GLN A 79 -13.42 15.93 -13.50
N ALA A 80 -12.54 15.25 -14.22
CA ALA A 80 -12.27 15.53 -15.62
C ALA A 80 -13.35 14.97 -16.57
N VAL A 81 -13.82 13.75 -16.31
CA VAL A 81 -14.66 12.99 -17.25
C VAL A 81 -16.15 13.28 -17.05
N LEU A 82 -16.59 13.60 -15.83
CA LEU A 82 -18.01 13.81 -15.53
C LEU A 82 -18.50 15.24 -15.85
N PRO A 83 -19.80 15.41 -16.13
CA PRO A 83 -20.48 16.71 -16.08
C PRO A 83 -20.44 17.32 -14.68
N ALA A 84 -20.50 18.65 -14.58
CA ALA A 84 -20.36 19.38 -13.30
C ALA A 84 -21.42 18.97 -12.26
N GLU A 85 -22.62 18.63 -12.71
CA GLU A 85 -23.73 18.14 -11.86
C GLU A 85 -23.44 16.76 -11.24
N ASP A 86 -22.68 15.90 -11.93
CA ASP A 86 -22.40 14.53 -11.49
C ASP A 86 -21.07 14.39 -10.74
N ILE A 87 -20.25 15.43 -10.74
CA ILE A 87 -18.93 15.44 -10.09
C ILE A 87 -19.01 15.02 -8.62
N ALA A 88 -19.98 15.57 -7.88
CA ALA A 88 -20.15 15.27 -6.46
C ALA A 88 -20.49 13.79 -6.24
N THR A 89 -21.44 13.27 -7.02
CA THR A 89 -21.87 11.86 -6.97
C THR A 89 -20.75 10.91 -7.36
N GLY A 90 -20.03 11.21 -8.45
CA GLY A 90 -18.89 10.40 -8.90
C GLY A 90 -17.74 10.40 -7.89
N THR A 91 -17.49 11.54 -7.23
CA THR A 91 -16.46 11.65 -6.19
C THR A 91 -16.85 10.82 -4.97
N ALA A 92 -18.11 10.90 -4.54
CA ALA A 92 -18.62 10.09 -3.44
C ALA A 92 -18.51 8.58 -3.75
N LEU A 93 -18.88 8.15 -4.95
CA LEU A 93 -18.76 6.76 -5.38
C LEU A 93 -17.30 6.29 -5.39
N GLN A 94 -16.38 7.14 -5.85
CA GLN A 94 -14.96 6.83 -5.89
C GLN A 94 -14.36 6.68 -4.48
N VAL A 95 -14.68 7.59 -3.57
CA VAL A 95 -14.26 7.50 -2.16
C VAL A 95 -14.87 6.27 -1.49
N PHE A 96 -16.14 5.98 -1.76
CA PHE A 96 -16.82 4.78 -1.28
C PHE A 96 -16.09 3.51 -1.76
N ALA A 97 -15.81 3.40 -3.06
CA ALA A 97 -15.09 2.26 -3.62
C ALA A 97 -13.68 2.10 -3.02
N GLN A 98 -12.98 3.20 -2.78
CA GLN A 98 -11.67 3.20 -2.12
C GLN A 98 -11.76 2.68 -0.67
N MET A 99 -12.72 3.18 0.11
CA MET A 99 -12.92 2.76 1.50
C MET A 99 -13.36 1.29 1.61
N LEU A 100 -14.27 0.87 0.73
CA LEU A 100 -14.74 -0.51 0.64
C LEU A 100 -13.59 -1.46 0.30
N GLY A 101 -12.82 -1.13 -0.75
CA GLY A 101 -11.63 -1.90 -1.14
C GLY A 101 -10.61 -1.97 -0.01
N GLY A 102 -10.28 -0.84 0.62
CA GLY A 102 -9.38 -0.80 1.77
C GLY A 102 -9.83 -1.72 2.91
N THR A 103 -11.11 -1.65 3.29
CA THR A 103 -11.66 -2.45 4.38
C THR A 103 -11.65 -3.95 4.10
N ILE A 104 -12.06 -4.35 2.89
CA ILE A 104 -12.08 -5.76 2.47
C ILE A 104 -10.66 -6.33 2.48
N PHE A 105 -9.71 -5.65 1.84
CA PHE A 105 -8.36 -6.18 1.70
C PHE A 105 -7.56 -6.12 2.99
N ILE A 106 -7.80 -5.16 3.89
CA ILE A 106 -7.22 -5.19 5.25
C ILE A 106 -7.67 -6.47 5.96
N SER A 107 -8.97 -6.80 5.89
CA SER A 107 -9.50 -8.01 6.53
C SER A 107 -8.90 -9.30 5.95
N VAL A 108 -8.70 -9.35 4.62
CA VAL A 108 -8.05 -10.48 3.94
C VAL A 108 -6.59 -10.60 4.37
N CYS A 109 -5.84 -9.49 4.37
CA CYS A 109 -4.44 -9.47 4.81
C CYS A 109 -4.28 -9.90 6.27
N GLU A 110 -5.15 -9.41 7.17
CA GLU A 110 -5.15 -9.79 8.58
C GLU A 110 -5.41 -11.30 8.75
N ASN A 111 -6.37 -11.85 8.00
CA ASN A 111 -6.68 -13.27 8.03
C ASN A 111 -5.52 -14.13 7.50
N ILE A 112 -4.89 -13.71 6.39
CA ILE A 112 -3.70 -14.38 5.85
C ILE A 112 -2.57 -14.36 6.88
N PHE A 113 -2.30 -13.19 7.47
CA PHE A 113 -1.26 -13.04 8.49
C PHE A 113 -1.50 -13.97 9.67
N HIS A 114 -2.70 -13.96 10.24
CA HIS A 114 -3.07 -14.77 11.38
C HIS A 114 -2.91 -16.27 11.10
N ASN A 115 -3.45 -16.76 9.98
CA ASN A 115 -3.36 -18.17 9.60
C ASN A 115 -1.92 -18.60 9.32
N GLN A 116 -1.16 -17.77 8.60
CA GLN A 116 0.23 -18.08 8.27
C GLN A 116 1.13 -18.02 9.49
N LEU A 117 0.87 -17.10 10.42
CA LEU A 117 1.61 -17.00 11.67
C LEU A 117 1.43 -18.26 12.52
N LEU A 118 0.19 -18.71 12.72
CA LEU A 118 -0.08 -19.97 13.44
C LEU A 118 0.59 -21.17 12.76
N LYS A 119 0.48 -21.26 11.43
CA LYS A 119 1.10 -22.35 10.65
C LYS A 119 2.62 -22.35 10.73
N ASN A 120 3.26 -21.19 10.64
CA ASN A 120 4.71 -21.06 10.71
C ASN A 120 5.23 -21.30 12.13
N LEU A 121 4.51 -20.84 13.16
CA LEU A 121 4.83 -21.11 14.57
C LEU A 121 4.72 -22.59 14.89
N ALA A 122 3.66 -23.27 14.45
CA ALA A 122 3.51 -24.72 14.65
C ALA A 122 4.64 -25.53 13.98
N ALA A 123 5.14 -25.08 12.83
CA ALA A 123 6.20 -25.76 12.10
C ALA A 123 7.61 -25.50 12.67
N GLN A 124 7.88 -24.30 13.17
CA GLN A 124 9.24 -23.88 13.56
C GLN A 124 9.45 -23.84 15.08
N ALA A 125 8.39 -23.58 15.86
CA ALA A 125 8.44 -23.46 17.31
C ALA A 125 7.26 -24.20 17.97
N PRO A 126 7.17 -25.54 17.83
CA PRO A 126 6.05 -26.34 18.36
C PRO A 126 5.92 -26.28 19.89
N ASN A 127 7.00 -25.92 20.60
CA ASN A 127 7.02 -25.77 22.05
C ASN A 127 6.42 -24.44 22.54
N VAL A 128 6.00 -23.56 21.64
CA VAL A 128 5.46 -22.24 21.97
C VAL A 128 3.96 -22.20 21.68
N ASP A 129 3.19 -21.65 22.62
CA ASP A 129 1.74 -21.47 22.46
C ASP A 129 1.48 -20.32 21.47
N GLY A 130 1.35 -20.67 20.19
CA GLY A 130 1.13 -19.72 19.11
C GLY A 130 -0.14 -18.90 19.29
N ALA A 131 -1.20 -19.44 19.91
CA ALA A 131 -2.44 -18.72 20.15
C ALA A 131 -2.23 -17.57 21.15
N LYS A 132 -1.43 -17.79 22.20
CA LYS A 132 -1.06 -16.73 23.15
C LYS A 132 -0.19 -15.65 22.51
N LEU A 133 0.75 -16.01 21.64
CA LEU A 133 1.59 -15.02 20.94
C LEU A 133 0.78 -14.16 19.98
N VAL A 134 -0.16 -14.75 19.25
CA VAL A 134 -1.04 -14.01 18.36
C VAL A 134 -1.95 -13.07 19.14
N ALA A 135 -2.53 -13.52 20.25
CA ALA A 135 -3.37 -12.71 21.13
C ALA A 135 -2.60 -11.55 21.80
N ALA A 136 -1.31 -11.76 22.09
CA ALA A 136 -0.46 -10.76 22.72
C ALA A 136 0.07 -9.69 21.77
N GLY A 137 0.11 -9.99 20.47
CA GLY A 137 0.66 -9.11 19.46
C GLY A 137 2.19 -9.05 19.41
N ALA A 138 2.72 -8.59 18.27
CA ALA A 138 4.14 -8.61 17.96
C ALA A 138 5.05 -7.86 18.97
N THR A 139 4.51 -6.87 19.67
CA THR A 139 5.25 -6.02 20.63
C THR A 139 5.64 -6.79 21.90
N MET A 140 4.85 -7.78 22.32
CA MET A 140 5.05 -8.55 23.55
C MET A 140 5.79 -9.88 23.31
N VAL A 141 6.10 -10.21 22.06
CA VAL A 141 6.78 -11.46 21.71
C VAL A 141 8.19 -11.53 22.34
N ARG A 142 8.89 -10.41 22.40
CA ARG A 142 10.25 -10.33 23.00
C ARG A 142 10.26 -10.47 24.52
N THR A 143 9.13 -10.23 25.18
CA THR A 143 9.00 -10.33 26.64
C THR A 143 8.39 -11.64 27.09
N MET A 144 7.70 -12.37 26.20
CA MET A 144 7.00 -13.62 26.51
C MET A 144 7.71 -14.90 26.04
N VAL A 145 8.78 -14.79 25.27
CA VAL A 145 9.54 -15.93 24.76
C VAL A 145 10.96 -15.88 25.31
N SER A 146 11.47 -17.02 25.77
CA SER A 146 12.86 -17.16 26.22
C SER A 146 13.85 -16.90 25.08
N SER A 147 15.02 -16.35 25.42
CA SER A 147 16.03 -15.91 24.44
C SER A 147 16.48 -17.00 23.45
N GLU A 148 16.35 -18.28 23.81
CA GLU A 148 16.69 -19.42 22.95
C GLU A 148 15.70 -19.64 21.79
N VAL A 149 14.41 -19.40 21.99
CA VAL A 149 13.35 -19.62 20.97
C VAL A 149 13.00 -18.35 20.22
N LEU A 150 13.42 -17.19 20.74
CA LEU A 150 13.15 -15.88 20.17
C LEU A 150 13.58 -15.75 18.69
N PRO A 151 14.76 -16.21 18.25
CA PRO A 151 15.15 -16.13 16.84
C PRO A 151 14.19 -16.91 15.91
N THR A 152 13.76 -18.09 16.35
CA THR A 152 12.85 -18.97 15.60
C THR A 152 11.45 -18.37 15.51
N VAL A 153 10.96 -17.79 16.59
CA VAL A 153 9.67 -17.08 16.60
C VAL A 153 9.73 -15.84 15.69
N LEU A 154 10.82 -15.07 15.72
CA LEU A 154 11.00 -13.90 14.83
C LEU A 154 11.04 -14.30 13.36
N GLN A 155 11.66 -15.44 13.01
CA GLN A 155 11.64 -15.97 11.65
C GLN A 155 10.22 -16.39 11.22
N ALA A 156 9.46 -17.06 12.09
CA ALA A 156 8.07 -17.43 11.80
C ALA A 156 7.18 -16.18 11.57
N TYR A 157 7.37 -15.13 12.38
CA TYR A 157 6.71 -13.83 12.22
C TYR A 157 7.09 -13.15 10.90
N ASN A 158 8.38 -13.05 10.59
CA ASN A 158 8.83 -12.44 9.34
C ASN A 158 8.28 -13.19 8.13
N LYS A 159 8.26 -14.52 8.16
CA LYS A 159 7.69 -15.34 7.09
C LYS A 159 6.19 -15.10 6.91
N ALA A 160 5.42 -14.99 7.99
CA ALA A 160 4.00 -14.66 7.93
C ALA A 160 3.75 -13.25 7.37
N LEU A 161 4.58 -12.27 7.74
CA LEU A 161 4.52 -10.90 7.19
C LEU A 161 4.81 -10.90 5.68
N VAL A 162 5.91 -11.52 5.25
CA VAL A 162 6.26 -11.65 3.83
C VAL A 162 5.14 -12.33 3.04
N GLN A 163 4.56 -13.39 3.59
CA GLN A 163 3.43 -14.09 2.98
C GLN A 163 2.21 -13.18 2.80
N THR A 164 1.97 -12.29 3.76
CA THR A 164 0.90 -11.29 3.69
C THR A 164 1.18 -10.23 2.64
N PHE A 165 2.44 -9.78 2.54
CA PHE A 165 2.85 -8.78 1.54
C PHE A 165 2.73 -9.25 0.09
N TYR A 166 2.73 -10.57 -0.19
CA TYR A 166 2.39 -11.06 -1.53
C TYR A 166 0.97 -10.67 -1.97
N CYS A 167 0.01 -10.60 -1.03
CA CYS A 167 -1.33 -10.11 -1.32
C CYS A 167 -1.30 -8.64 -1.76
N SER A 168 -0.55 -7.80 -1.05
CA SER A 168 -0.34 -6.40 -1.42
C SER A 168 0.37 -6.24 -2.77
N ALA A 169 1.37 -7.08 -3.05
CA ALA A 169 2.07 -7.07 -4.34
C ALA A 169 1.14 -7.47 -5.50
N ALA A 170 0.29 -8.48 -5.30
CA ALA A 170 -0.71 -8.89 -6.28
C ALA A 170 -1.71 -7.75 -6.57
N MET A 171 -2.20 -7.07 -5.54
CA MET A 171 -3.06 -5.90 -5.70
C MET A 171 -2.37 -4.75 -6.44
N ALA A 172 -1.10 -4.49 -6.13
CA ALA A 172 -0.33 -3.45 -6.81
C ALA A 172 -0.18 -3.72 -8.31
N ALA A 173 0.00 -5.00 -8.69
CA ALA A 173 0.00 -5.42 -10.08
C ALA A 173 -1.40 -5.25 -10.74
N CYS A 174 -2.48 -5.54 -10.02
CA CYS A 174 -3.84 -5.31 -10.51
C CYS A 174 -4.12 -3.83 -10.78
N THR A 175 -3.56 -2.91 -9.99
CA THR A 175 -3.68 -1.46 -10.24
C THR A 175 -3.12 -1.06 -11.60
N PHE A 176 -2.01 -1.66 -12.02
CA PHE A 176 -1.45 -1.42 -13.35
C PHE A 176 -2.43 -1.87 -14.46
N ILE A 177 -3.07 -3.02 -14.30
CA ILE A 177 -4.10 -3.52 -15.24
C ILE A 177 -5.31 -2.58 -15.26
N GLY A 178 -5.75 -2.11 -14.08
CA GLY A 178 -6.85 -1.15 -13.96
C GLY A 178 -6.57 0.21 -14.59
N CYS A 179 -5.29 0.57 -14.76
CA CYS A 179 -4.89 1.80 -15.46
C CYS A 179 -4.92 1.67 -17.00
N LEU A 180 -4.84 0.47 -17.57
CA LEU A 180 -4.82 0.24 -19.02
C LEU A 180 -6.04 0.80 -19.78
N PRO A 181 -7.30 0.67 -19.31
CA PRO A 181 -8.46 1.21 -20.02
C PRO A 181 -8.61 2.74 -19.91
N LEU A 182 -7.73 3.45 -19.20
CA LEU A 182 -7.85 4.89 -19.05
C LEU A 182 -7.51 5.63 -20.35
N SER A 183 -8.54 6.21 -20.96
CA SER A 183 -8.41 7.07 -22.13
C SER A 183 -7.59 8.32 -21.81
N TRP A 184 -6.63 8.66 -22.68
CA TRP A 184 -5.83 9.88 -22.63
C TRP A 184 -6.70 11.10 -22.95
N LYS A 185 -7.55 11.51 -22.02
CA LYS A 185 -8.38 12.72 -22.18
C LYS A 185 -7.58 13.95 -21.69
N PRO A 186 -7.30 14.93 -22.55
CA PRO A 186 -6.60 16.15 -22.15
C PRO A 186 -7.48 16.97 -21.20
N LEU A 187 -6.90 17.47 -20.10
CA LEU A 187 -7.57 18.36 -19.14
C LEU A 187 -7.71 19.80 -19.67
N LYS A 188 -7.16 20.10 -20.85
CA LYS A 188 -7.15 21.46 -21.42
C LYS A 188 -8.56 21.86 -21.88
N GLY A 189 -9.29 22.56 -21.02
CA GLY A 189 -10.58 23.19 -21.35
C GLY A 189 -11.62 23.22 -20.22
N LYS A 190 -11.51 22.35 -19.21
CA LYS A 190 -12.34 22.45 -18.00
C LYS A 190 -11.56 23.19 -16.93
N LYS A 191 -12.09 24.31 -16.43
CA LYS A 191 -11.59 24.95 -15.20
C LYS A 191 -11.71 23.91 -14.09
N ILE A 192 -10.58 23.32 -13.70
CA ILE A 192 -10.50 22.58 -12.44
C ILE A 192 -10.59 23.68 -11.39
N GLU A 193 -11.78 23.91 -10.85
CA GLU A 193 -11.90 24.67 -9.61
C GLU A 193 -11.10 23.89 -8.58
N ALA A 194 -9.92 24.42 -8.28
CA ALA A 194 -9.12 23.96 -7.16
C ALA A 194 -9.99 24.13 -5.92
N THR A 195 -10.61 23.03 -5.48
CA THR A 195 -11.28 23.00 -4.18
C THR A 195 -10.15 23.03 -3.17
N ALA A 196 -9.74 24.25 -2.81
CA ALA A 196 -8.94 24.52 -1.64
C ALA A 196 -9.77 24.07 -0.43
N ALA A 197 -9.36 22.94 0.14
CA ALA A 197 -9.67 22.59 1.51
C ALA A 197 -8.63 23.22 2.42
#